data_AF-A0A537ZAD9-F1
#
_entry.id   AF-A0A537ZAD9-F1
#
_cell.length_a   1.000
_cell.length_b   1.000
_cell.length_c   1.000
_cell.angle_alpha   90.00
_cell.angle_beta   90.00
_cell.angle_gamma   90.00
#
_symmetry.space_group_name_H-M   'P 1'
#
loop_
_entity.id
_entity.type
_entity.pdbx_description
1 polymer ?
#
loop_
_entity_poly.entity_id
_entity_poly.type
_entity_poly.pdbx_seq_one_letter_code
_entity_poly.pdbx_strand_id
1 'polypeptide(L)'
;MKPHVDVLDGSWRGDIEPTDVPGWFASYRVFMEHYADMAQRAHADILVVGTEYESMTRYSLAWRELIADLRARFSGELTYAANRLQEAEPIDFWNALDFVGVDAYMPLAAHDPNPSVAALVHAWYHRGYVHRLQALARRWRRPILFTEIGYYPRDGTAIEPNKVRWDWPLDARPQARAYEAFYEVFSAKPWVAGVYWWDWPANPPAGSSGDYTPRGEPAQRVIEKWNRPPTLTLGVRQRAGVVVLRGVAKRAGACPALVRIRIERSLRSGWQAVSTPSARLRHGRFQLSVRLSSGRYRASAQLTGGCARVRSGAHVFTRH
;
A
#
# COMPACT_ATOMS: atom_id res chain seq x y z
N MET A 1 -11.24 6.98 -3.30
CA MET A 1 -12.43 6.85 -4.14
C MET A 1 -11.98 6.74 -5.60
N LYS A 2 -12.53 5.81 -6.37
CA LYS A 2 -12.15 5.58 -7.78
C LYS A 2 -13.39 5.48 -8.67
N PRO A 3 -14.05 6.61 -8.97
CA PRO A 3 -15.12 6.63 -9.96
C PRO A 3 -14.52 6.35 -11.35
N HIS A 4 -15.20 5.54 -12.15
CA HIS A 4 -14.87 5.31 -13.55
C HIS A 4 -16.14 4.97 -14.33
N VAL A 5 -16.01 4.88 -15.64
CA VAL A 5 -17.11 4.61 -16.57
C VAL A 5 -16.75 3.39 -17.42
N ASP A 6 -17.74 2.57 -17.70
CA ASP A 6 -17.68 1.47 -18.66
C ASP A 6 -18.65 1.75 -19.80
N VAL A 7 -18.37 1.19 -20.97
CA VAL A 7 -19.16 1.39 -22.18
C VAL A 7 -20.34 0.41 -22.18
N LEU A 8 -21.55 0.90 -22.49
CA LEU A 8 -22.78 0.10 -22.40
C LEU A 8 -22.82 -1.10 -23.36
N ASP A 9 -22.07 -1.04 -24.46
CA ASP A 9 -21.96 -2.15 -25.42
C ASP A 9 -20.94 -3.22 -24.99
N GLY A 10 -20.27 -3.04 -23.85
CA GLY A 10 -19.28 -3.96 -23.31
C GLY A 10 -17.89 -3.80 -23.94
N SER A 11 -17.67 -2.83 -24.82
CA SER A 11 -16.31 -2.48 -25.26
C SER A 11 -15.47 -1.99 -24.08
N TRP A 12 -14.16 -2.24 -24.16
CA TRP A 12 -13.25 -1.85 -23.09
C TRP A 12 -13.11 -0.33 -23.05
N ARG A 13 -13.14 0.25 -21.86
CA ARG A 13 -13.04 1.70 -21.64
C ARG A 13 -11.76 2.34 -22.21
N GLY A 14 -10.70 1.56 -22.41
CA GLY A 14 -9.47 2.03 -23.06
C GLY A 14 -9.63 2.38 -24.53
N ASP A 15 -10.65 1.82 -25.18
CA ASP A 15 -10.98 2.05 -26.58
C ASP A 15 -12.01 3.17 -26.80
N ILE A 16 -12.36 3.94 -25.75
CA ILE A 16 -13.32 5.05 -25.85
C ILE A 16 -12.82 6.10 -26.85
N GLU A 17 -13.50 6.22 -27.98
CA GLU A 17 -13.17 7.17 -29.05
C GLU A 17 -14.41 7.97 -29.44
N PRO A 18 -14.73 9.07 -28.71
CA PRO A 18 -15.92 9.86 -28.95
C PRO A 18 -15.77 10.71 -30.22
N THR A 19 -16.85 10.86 -30.99
CA THR A 19 -16.90 11.76 -32.15
C THR A 19 -16.81 13.24 -31.77
N ASP A 20 -17.27 13.60 -30.58
CA ASP A 20 -17.16 14.94 -29.97
C ASP A 20 -16.34 14.85 -28.67
N VAL A 21 -15.02 14.99 -28.79
CA VAL A 21 -14.09 14.93 -27.65
C VAL A 21 -14.34 16.06 -26.64
N PRO A 22 -14.52 17.34 -27.04
CA PRO A 22 -14.91 18.40 -26.10
C PRO A 22 -16.20 18.09 -25.35
N GLY A 23 -17.25 17.62 -26.05
CA GLY A 23 -18.51 17.22 -25.43
C GLY A 23 -18.35 16.08 -24.44
N TRP A 24 -17.51 15.09 -24.77
CA TRP A 24 -17.17 14.00 -23.85
C TRP A 24 -16.51 14.51 -22.57
N PHE A 25 -15.48 15.37 -22.68
CA PHE A 25 -14.80 15.93 -21.50
C PHE A 25 -15.71 16.86 -20.69
N ALA A 26 -16.62 17.60 -21.32
CA ALA A 26 -17.61 18.41 -20.60
C ALA A 26 -18.54 17.54 -19.75
N SER A 27 -19.04 16.43 -20.31
CA SER A 27 -19.86 15.46 -19.58
C SER A 27 -19.06 14.76 -18.47
N TYR A 28 -17.83 14.32 -18.77
CA TYR A 28 -16.95 13.66 -17.81
C TYR A 28 -16.55 14.58 -16.66
N ARG A 29 -16.37 15.88 -16.91
CA ARG A 29 -16.12 16.90 -15.88
C ARG A 29 -17.28 16.96 -14.87
N VAL A 30 -18.52 17.06 -15.35
CA VAL A 30 -19.71 17.09 -14.47
C VAL A 30 -19.77 15.83 -13.58
N PHE A 31 -19.52 14.66 -14.17
CA PHE A 31 -19.42 13.39 -13.44
C PHE A 31 -18.33 13.44 -12.35
N MET A 32 -17.12 13.84 -12.71
CA MET A 32 -15.99 13.85 -11.79
C MET A 32 -16.13 14.89 -10.68
N GLU A 33 -16.69 16.06 -10.97
CA GLU A 33 -16.97 17.11 -9.98
C GLU A 33 -17.94 16.63 -8.90
N HIS A 34 -18.99 15.90 -9.28
CA HIS A 34 -19.91 15.28 -8.33
C HIS A 34 -19.18 14.34 -7.37
N TYR A 35 -18.30 13.48 -7.89
CA TYR A 35 -17.52 12.55 -7.07
C TYR A 35 -16.41 13.23 -6.27
N ALA A 36 -15.85 14.36 -6.74
CA ALA A 36 -14.92 15.16 -5.96
C ALA A 36 -15.61 15.76 -4.72
N ASP A 37 -16.81 16.34 -4.89
CA ASP A 37 -17.58 16.85 -3.75
C ASP A 37 -17.95 15.73 -2.77
N MET A 38 -18.29 14.54 -3.29
CA MET A 38 -18.56 13.36 -2.48
C MET A 38 -17.32 12.88 -1.73
N ALA A 39 -16.17 12.79 -2.40
CA ALA A 39 -14.89 12.41 -1.81
C ALA A 39 -14.50 13.39 -0.68
N GLN A 40 -14.72 14.69 -0.90
CA GLN A 40 -14.47 15.72 0.11
C GLN A 40 -15.36 15.52 1.35
N ARG A 41 -16.68 15.35 1.15
CA ARG A 41 -17.63 15.12 2.27
C ARG A 41 -17.36 13.80 3.01
N ALA A 42 -16.91 12.78 2.29
CA ALA A 42 -16.58 11.47 2.85
C ALA A 42 -15.18 11.42 3.49
N HIS A 43 -14.41 12.52 3.44
CA HIS A 43 -13.02 12.58 3.89
C HIS A 43 -12.15 11.48 3.26
N ALA A 44 -12.36 11.21 1.96
CA ALA A 44 -11.49 10.29 1.24
C ALA A 44 -10.06 10.84 1.20
N ASP A 45 -9.06 9.97 1.35
CA ASP A 45 -7.66 10.39 1.26
C ASP A 45 -7.23 10.65 -0.19
N ILE A 46 -7.69 9.80 -1.11
CA ILE A 46 -7.29 9.81 -2.53
C ILE A 46 -8.52 9.77 -3.43
N LEU A 47 -8.51 10.57 -4.50
CA LEU A 47 -9.45 10.49 -5.62
C LEU A 47 -8.69 10.13 -6.91
N VAL A 48 -9.15 9.09 -7.60
CA VAL A 48 -8.64 8.69 -8.91
C VAL A 48 -9.43 9.42 -10.00
N VAL A 49 -8.75 10.21 -10.82
CA VAL A 49 -9.38 11.11 -11.80
C VAL A 49 -9.78 10.43 -13.12
N GLY A 50 -9.25 9.23 -13.36
CA GLY A 50 -9.56 8.41 -14.53
C GLY A 50 -8.88 7.04 -14.42
N THR A 51 -9.44 6.03 -15.09
CA THR A 51 -8.98 4.63 -14.99
C THR A 51 -8.98 4.01 -16.38
N GLU A 52 -7.79 3.67 -16.89
CA GLU A 52 -7.55 2.95 -18.15
C GLU A 52 -8.17 3.56 -19.42
N TYR A 53 -8.31 4.88 -19.51
CA TYR A 53 -8.81 5.54 -20.73
C TYR A 53 -7.70 5.73 -21.76
N GLU A 54 -7.03 4.65 -22.15
CA GLU A 54 -5.80 4.67 -22.97
C GLU A 54 -5.86 5.64 -24.15
N SER A 55 -6.88 5.50 -25.00
CA SER A 55 -7.13 6.35 -26.16
C SER A 55 -7.32 7.84 -25.80
N MET A 56 -7.90 8.14 -24.64
CA MET A 56 -8.22 9.50 -24.19
C MET A 56 -7.07 10.19 -23.46
N THR A 57 -6.01 9.48 -23.04
CA THR A 57 -4.86 10.09 -22.34
C THR A 57 -4.10 11.12 -23.17
N ARG A 58 -4.18 11.03 -24.51
CA ARG A 58 -3.54 11.96 -25.45
C ARG A 58 -4.05 13.40 -25.33
N TYR A 59 -5.25 13.61 -24.80
CA TYR A 59 -5.86 14.94 -24.62
C TYR A 59 -5.36 15.62 -23.33
N SER A 60 -4.04 15.79 -23.22
CA SER A 60 -3.36 16.27 -22.01
C SER A 60 -3.92 17.57 -21.45
N LEU A 61 -4.24 18.54 -22.32
CA LEU A 61 -4.79 19.84 -21.90
C LEU A 61 -6.14 19.66 -21.17
N ALA A 62 -7.05 18.88 -21.74
CA ALA A 62 -8.36 18.61 -21.14
C ALA A 62 -8.23 17.90 -19.79
N TRP A 63 -7.30 16.93 -19.68
CA TRP A 63 -6.98 16.29 -18.40
C TRP A 63 -6.45 17.28 -17.37
N ARG A 64 -5.55 18.18 -17.74
CA ARG A 64 -5.00 19.20 -16.83
C ARG A 64 -6.08 20.17 -16.34
N GLU A 65 -6.95 20.61 -17.24
CA GLU A 65 -8.09 21.45 -16.88
C GLU A 65 -9.07 20.73 -15.96
N LEU A 66 -9.34 19.44 -16.20
CA LEU A 66 -10.14 18.64 -15.27
C LEU A 66 -9.48 18.53 -13.90
N ILE A 67 -8.18 18.18 -13.86
CA ILE A 67 -7.44 18.05 -12.60
C ILE A 67 -7.43 19.36 -11.81
N ALA A 68 -7.28 20.51 -12.49
CA ALA A 68 -7.33 21.83 -11.85
C ALA A 68 -8.68 22.09 -11.17
N ASP A 69 -9.80 21.79 -11.85
CA ASP A 69 -11.14 21.96 -11.28
C ASP A 69 -11.38 21.00 -10.11
N LEU A 70 -10.91 19.76 -10.20
CA LEU A 70 -11.03 18.80 -9.10
C LEU A 70 -10.22 19.23 -7.87
N ARG A 71 -9.04 19.85 -8.04
CA ARG A 71 -8.25 20.41 -6.92
C ARG A 71 -8.97 21.56 -6.19
N ALA A 72 -9.81 22.32 -6.89
CA ALA A 72 -10.61 23.38 -6.24
C ALA A 72 -11.74 22.81 -5.36
N ARG A 73 -12.15 21.56 -5.60
CA ARG A 73 -13.28 20.90 -4.93
C ARG A 73 -12.87 19.86 -3.89
N PHE A 74 -11.70 19.23 -4.07
CA PHE A 74 -11.21 18.15 -3.21
C PHE A 74 -9.78 18.44 -2.72
N SER A 75 -9.62 18.48 -1.40
CA SER A 75 -8.34 18.80 -0.75
C SER A 75 -7.41 17.61 -0.55
N GLY A 76 -7.86 16.39 -0.83
CA GLY A 76 -7.04 15.18 -0.75
C GLY A 76 -6.13 14.99 -1.96
N GLU A 77 -5.53 13.81 -2.04
CA GLU A 77 -4.56 13.49 -3.08
C GLU A 77 -5.26 13.04 -4.38
N LEU A 78 -4.70 13.42 -5.53
CA LEU A 78 -5.20 13.03 -6.84
C LEU A 78 -4.23 12.09 -7.55
N THR A 79 -4.77 11.10 -8.25
CA THR A 79 -4.01 10.22 -9.16
C THR A 79 -4.83 9.87 -10.39
N TYR A 80 -4.19 9.28 -11.39
CA TYR A 80 -4.82 8.59 -12.52
C TYR A 80 -4.39 7.12 -12.49
N ALA A 81 -5.25 6.19 -12.86
CA ALA A 81 -4.96 4.76 -12.89
C ALA A 81 -4.70 4.32 -14.34
N ALA A 82 -3.44 4.23 -14.74
CA ALA A 82 -3.06 3.85 -16.10
C ALA A 82 -2.95 2.33 -16.24
N ASN A 83 -3.55 1.77 -17.30
CA ASN A 83 -3.39 0.40 -17.74
C ASN A 83 -1.91 0.12 -18.08
N ARG A 84 -1.26 -0.54 -17.14
CA ARG A 84 0.14 -0.96 -17.24
C ARG A 84 1.11 0.17 -17.58
N LEU A 85 2.34 -0.22 -17.93
CA LEU A 85 3.43 0.68 -18.28
C LEU A 85 3.25 1.32 -19.66
N GLN A 86 2.55 0.64 -20.57
CA GLN A 86 2.33 1.08 -21.94
C GLN A 86 1.51 2.38 -21.99
N GLU A 87 0.47 2.50 -21.16
CA GLU A 87 -0.29 3.74 -21.00
C GLU A 87 0.44 4.73 -20.07
N ALA A 88 1.03 4.25 -18.97
CA ALA A 88 1.62 5.14 -17.97
C ALA A 88 2.82 5.96 -18.48
N GLU A 89 3.60 5.41 -19.40
CA GLU A 89 4.82 6.04 -19.92
C GLU A 89 4.61 7.27 -20.82
N PRO A 90 3.67 7.27 -21.78
CA PRO A 90 3.39 8.43 -22.62
C PRO A 90 2.59 9.54 -21.93
N ILE A 91 1.85 9.27 -20.84
CA ILE A 91 1.11 10.30 -20.10
C ILE A 91 2.06 11.40 -19.64
N ASP A 92 1.73 12.65 -19.95
CA ASP A 92 2.56 13.82 -19.65
C ASP A 92 1.99 14.74 -18.57
N PHE A 93 0.77 14.48 -18.10
CA PHE A 93 0.08 15.28 -17.08
C PHE A 93 0.31 14.80 -15.64
N TRP A 94 1.19 13.82 -15.42
CA TRP A 94 1.55 13.32 -14.08
C TRP A 94 2.04 14.41 -13.12
N ASN A 95 2.62 15.51 -13.62
CA ASN A 95 3.05 16.62 -12.78
C ASN A 95 1.89 17.35 -12.07
N ALA A 96 0.65 17.23 -12.57
CA ALA A 96 -0.56 17.78 -11.96
C ALA A 96 -1.17 16.87 -10.86
N LEU A 97 -0.67 15.64 -10.74
CA LEU A 97 -1.13 14.61 -9.80
C LEU A 97 -0.11 14.38 -8.68
N ASP A 98 -0.53 13.70 -7.61
CA ASP A 98 0.33 13.39 -6.46
C ASP A 98 1.08 12.06 -6.65
N PHE A 99 0.51 11.15 -7.43
CA PHE A 99 1.07 9.83 -7.73
C PHE A 99 1.11 9.57 -9.23
N VAL A 100 2.04 8.70 -9.64
CA VAL A 100 1.92 7.96 -10.89
C VAL A 100 1.17 6.67 -10.57
N GLY A 101 -0.12 6.60 -10.95
CA GLY A 101 -0.95 5.44 -10.70
C GLY A 101 -0.85 4.41 -11.83
N VAL A 102 -0.69 3.14 -11.48
CA VAL A 102 -0.52 2.04 -12.44
C VAL A 102 -1.36 0.84 -12.04
N ASP A 103 -2.17 0.37 -12.98
CA ASP A 103 -2.90 -0.89 -12.93
C ASP A 103 -1.95 -1.98 -13.43
N ALA A 104 -1.32 -2.68 -12.49
CA ALA A 104 -0.08 -3.40 -12.70
C ALA A 104 -0.26 -4.87 -13.09
N TYR A 105 -1.18 -5.14 -14.01
CA TYR A 105 -1.40 -6.47 -14.59
C TYR A 105 -0.37 -6.82 -15.67
N MET A 106 0.92 -6.74 -15.33
CA MET A 106 1.99 -7.18 -16.23
C MET A 106 2.19 -8.70 -16.14
N PRO A 107 2.30 -9.42 -17.27
CA PRO A 107 2.69 -10.82 -17.28
C PRO A 107 4.05 -11.08 -16.63
N LEU A 108 4.10 -12.02 -15.70
CA LEU A 108 5.31 -12.44 -14.98
C LEU A 108 5.81 -13.81 -15.45
N ALA A 109 4.91 -14.66 -15.94
CA ALA A 109 5.25 -15.97 -16.52
C ALA A 109 5.05 -15.97 -18.04
N ALA A 110 5.68 -16.93 -18.72
CA ALA A 110 5.48 -17.17 -20.15
C ALA A 110 4.68 -18.45 -20.40
N HIS A 111 5.06 -19.54 -19.72
CA HIS A 111 4.46 -20.86 -19.93
C HIS A 111 4.22 -21.62 -18.62
N ASP A 112 5.05 -21.40 -17.60
CA ASP A 112 4.88 -22.05 -16.30
C ASP A 112 3.55 -21.63 -15.66
N PRO A 113 2.60 -22.57 -15.45
CA PRO A 113 1.30 -22.24 -14.87
C PRO A 113 1.39 -21.91 -13.37
N ASN A 114 2.44 -22.36 -12.67
CA ASN A 114 2.55 -22.17 -11.23
C ASN A 114 4.01 -21.85 -10.82
N PRO A 115 4.55 -20.72 -11.30
CA PRO A 115 5.92 -20.33 -11.03
C PRO A 115 6.16 -20.13 -9.54
N SER A 116 7.39 -20.41 -9.10
CA SER A 116 7.80 -20.13 -7.73
C SER A 116 7.82 -18.62 -7.45
N VAL A 117 7.75 -18.24 -6.16
CA VAL A 117 7.92 -16.83 -5.74
C VAL A 117 9.22 -16.25 -6.27
N ALA A 118 10.34 -17.00 -6.17
CA ALA A 118 11.64 -16.55 -6.67
C ALA A 118 11.64 -16.28 -8.18
N ALA A 119 10.95 -17.12 -8.97
CA ALA A 119 10.80 -16.90 -10.41
C ALA A 119 9.97 -15.65 -10.73
N LEU A 120 8.89 -15.41 -9.98
CA LEU A 120 8.04 -14.23 -10.12
C LEU A 120 8.77 -12.94 -9.71
N VAL A 121 9.52 -12.97 -8.60
CA VAL A 121 10.39 -11.87 -8.17
C VAL A 121 11.43 -11.58 -9.26
N HIS A 122 12.10 -12.62 -9.78
CA HIS A 122 13.05 -12.46 -10.88
C HIS A 122 12.40 -11.83 -12.11
N ALA A 123 11.18 -12.26 -12.49
CA ALA A 123 10.46 -11.73 -13.64
C ALA A 123 10.17 -10.23 -13.54
N TRP A 124 9.77 -9.73 -12.36
CA TRP A 124 9.58 -8.29 -12.12
C TRP A 124 10.82 -7.45 -12.48
N TYR A 125 12.02 -7.97 -12.20
CA TYR A 125 13.29 -7.31 -12.54
C TYR A 125 13.71 -7.58 -13.98
N HIS A 126 13.77 -8.84 -14.40
CA HIS A 126 14.29 -9.26 -15.70
C HIS A 126 13.46 -8.71 -16.87
N ARG A 127 12.14 -8.61 -16.72
CA ARG A 127 11.25 -7.99 -17.72
C ARG A 127 11.32 -6.46 -17.73
N GLY A 128 12.17 -5.86 -16.88
CA GLY A 128 12.41 -4.42 -16.82
C GLY A 128 11.33 -3.61 -16.12
N TYR A 129 10.26 -4.24 -15.60
CA TYR A 129 9.14 -3.51 -14.99
C TYR A 129 9.58 -2.66 -13.79
N VAL A 130 10.38 -3.22 -12.87
CA VAL A 130 10.89 -2.46 -11.71
C VAL A 130 11.70 -1.24 -12.16
N HIS A 131 12.55 -1.39 -13.17
CA HIS A 131 13.37 -0.30 -13.70
C HIS A 131 12.50 0.80 -14.33
N ARG A 132 11.53 0.41 -15.16
CA ARG A 132 10.61 1.35 -15.84
C ARG A 132 9.75 2.12 -14.85
N LEU A 133 9.18 1.44 -13.85
CA LEU A 133 8.42 2.07 -12.76
C LEU A 133 9.29 3.06 -11.96
N GLN A 134 10.53 2.67 -11.63
CA GLN A 134 11.46 3.57 -10.94
C GLN A 134 11.83 4.80 -11.79
N ALA A 135 12.01 4.61 -13.10
CA ALA A 135 12.30 5.69 -14.03
C ALA A 135 11.13 6.68 -14.11
N LEU A 136 9.88 6.20 -14.17
CA LEU A 136 8.70 7.06 -14.11
C LEU A 136 8.62 7.86 -12.81
N ALA A 137 8.82 7.19 -11.67
CA ALA A 137 8.81 7.85 -10.38
C ALA A 137 9.84 9.00 -10.30
N ARG A 138 11.04 8.76 -10.83
CA ARG A 138 12.12 9.74 -10.90
C ARG A 138 11.83 10.88 -11.87
N ARG A 139 11.34 10.57 -13.08
CA ARG A 139 11.03 11.54 -14.14
C ARG A 139 10.01 12.58 -13.65
N TRP A 140 8.94 12.09 -13.03
CA TRP A 140 7.84 12.94 -12.58
C TRP A 140 8.01 13.47 -11.16
N ARG A 141 9.00 12.95 -10.42
CA ARG A 141 9.21 13.23 -8.98
C ARG A 141 7.95 12.95 -8.17
N ARG A 142 7.21 11.92 -8.55
CA ARG A 142 6.01 11.41 -7.88
C ARG A 142 6.21 9.93 -7.55
N PRO A 143 5.80 9.45 -6.37
CA PRO A 143 5.88 8.02 -6.07
C PRO A 143 4.87 7.24 -6.93
N ILE A 144 5.17 5.96 -7.15
CA ILE A 144 4.29 5.01 -7.83
C ILE A 144 3.22 4.55 -6.85
N LEU A 145 1.96 4.66 -7.22
CA LEU A 145 0.85 4.02 -6.54
C LEU A 145 0.33 2.90 -7.43
N PHE A 146 0.36 1.66 -6.96
CA PHE A 146 -0.30 0.58 -7.69
C PHE A 146 -1.81 0.69 -7.46
N THR A 147 -2.52 1.26 -8.42
CA THR A 147 -3.95 1.59 -8.33
C THR A 147 -4.84 0.37 -8.52
N GLU A 148 -4.31 -0.65 -9.20
CA GLU A 148 -4.84 -2.00 -9.28
C GLU A 148 -3.70 -3.00 -9.43
N ILE A 149 -3.88 -4.18 -8.85
CA ILE A 149 -3.19 -5.41 -9.23
C ILE A 149 -3.93 -6.56 -8.55
N GLY A 150 -4.08 -7.67 -9.26
CA GLY A 150 -4.76 -8.84 -8.77
C GLY A 150 -4.37 -10.07 -9.59
N TYR A 151 -4.69 -11.25 -9.06
CA TYR A 151 -4.45 -12.52 -9.73
C TYR A 151 -5.64 -13.43 -9.43
N TYR A 152 -6.13 -14.17 -10.42
CA TYR A 152 -7.10 -15.25 -10.21
C TYR A 152 -6.48 -16.42 -9.42
N PRO A 153 -7.26 -17.15 -8.58
CA PRO A 153 -6.86 -18.38 -7.92
C PRO A 153 -6.88 -19.57 -8.90
N ARG A 154 -6.11 -19.44 -9.98
CA ARG A 154 -5.99 -20.43 -11.06
C ARG A 154 -4.54 -20.60 -11.49
N ASP A 155 -4.23 -21.80 -11.97
CA ASP A 155 -3.03 -22.03 -12.74
C ASP A 155 -2.97 -21.07 -13.94
N GLY A 156 -1.78 -20.61 -14.29
CA GLY A 156 -1.54 -19.67 -15.39
C GLY A 156 -1.82 -18.20 -15.06
N THR A 157 -2.35 -17.86 -13.88
CA THR A 157 -2.72 -16.48 -13.52
C THR A 157 -1.58 -15.45 -13.69
N ALA A 158 -0.32 -15.87 -13.55
CA ALA A 158 0.83 -15.00 -13.75
C ALA A 158 1.23 -14.80 -15.23
N ILE A 159 0.64 -15.56 -16.16
CA ILE A 159 0.83 -15.45 -17.62
C ILE A 159 -0.13 -14.39 -18.18
N GLU A 160 -1.42 -14.47 -17.86
CA GLU A 160 -2.44 -13.51 -18.30
C GLU A 160 -3.20 -12.89 -17.11
N PRO A 161 -2.55 -12.03 -16.30
CA PRO A 161 -3.12 -11.58 -15.03
C PRO A 161 -4.36 -10.68 -15.16
N ASN A 162 -4.62 -10.10 -16.33
CA ASN A 162 -5.79 -9.25 -16.62
C ASN A 162 -6.93 -10.00 -17.34
N LYS A 163 -6.78 -11.30 -17.63
CA LYS A 163 -7.79 -12.05 -18.37
C LYS A 163 -8.39 -13.14 -17.51
N VAL A 164 -9.70 -13.26 -17.59
CA VAL A 164 -10.43 -14.33 -16.94
C VAL A 164 -10.30 -15.59 -17.78
N ARG A 165 -9.66 -16.63 -17.23
CA ARG A 165 -9.48 -17.93 -17.88
C ARG A 165 -10.22 -19.00 -17.10
N TRP A 166 -11.54 -19.05 -17.29
CA TRP A 166 -12.42 -20.03 -16.63
C TRP A 166 -12.08 -21.48 -17.02
N ASP A 167 -11.43 -21.65 -18.17
CA ASP A 167 -10.91 -22.93 -18.68
C ASP A 167 -9.66 -23.42 -17.95
N TRP A 168 -8.96 -22.56 -17.20
CA TRP A 168 -7.78 -22.96 -16.45
C TRP A 168 -8.12 -23.59 -15.09
N PRO A 169 -7.36 -24.61 -14.64
CA PRO A 169 -7.60 -25.27 -13.37
C PRO A 169 -7.63 -24.31 -12.18
N LEU A 170 -8.58 -24.52 -11.25
CA LEU A 170 -8.60 -23.85 -9.96
C LEU A 170 -7.37 -24.26 -9.13
N ASP A 171 -6.54 -23.28 -8.79
CA ASP A 171 -5.41 -23.43 -7.88
C ASP A 171 -5.09 -22.06 -7.26
N ALA A 172 -5.29 -21.93 -5.95
CA ALA A 172 -5.05 -20.69 -5.24
C ALA A 172 -3.56 -20.45 -4.89
N ARG A 173 -2.68 -21.44 -5.09
CA ARG A 173 -1.23 -21.31 -4.85
C ARG A 173 -0.56 -20.26 -5.74
N PRO A 174 -0.72 -20.26 -7.07
CA PRO A 174 -0.09 -19.26 -7.93
C PRO A 174 -0.56 -17.83 -7.62
N GLN A 175 -1.83 -17.62 -7.25
CA GLN A 175 -2.31 -16.33 -6.73
C GLN A 175 -1.50 -15.88 -5.51
N ALA A 176 -1.42 -16.73 -4.46
CA ALA A 176 -0.69 -16.39 -3.25
C ALA A 176 0.81 -16.14 -3.49
N ARG A 177 1.43 -16.90 -4.42
CA ARG A 177 2.83 -16.70 -4.82
C ARG A 177 3.05 -15.36 -5.52
N ALA A 178 2.13 -14.94 -6.38
CA ALA A 178 2.19 -13.65 -7.06
C ALA A 178 2.06 -12.46 -6.09
N TYR A 179 1.16 -12.58 -5.10
CA TYR A 179 1.06 -11.60 -4.01
C TYR A 179 2.36 -11.54 -3.17
N GLU A 180 2.94 -12.69 -2.78
CA GLU A 180 4.18 -12.72 -2.01
C GLU A 180 5.33 -12.10 -2.81
N ALA A 181 5.45 -12.43 -4.09
CA ALA A 181 6.46 -11.87 -4.99
C ALA A 181 6.34 -10.35 -5.14
N PHE A 182 5.12 -9.81 -5.27
CA PHE A 182 4.88 -8.37 -5.31
C PHE A 182 5.41 -7.69 -4.03
N TYR A 183 5.06 -8.22 -2.85
CA TYR A 183 5.53 -7.63 -1.59
C TYR A 183 7.05 -7.73 -1.43
N GLU A 184 7.67 -8.87 -1.79
CA GLU A 184 9.13 -9.03 -1.75
C GLU A 184 9.84 -8.00 -2.63
N VAL A 185 9.28 -7.70 -3.81
CA VAL A 185 9.86 -6.73 -4.73
C VAL A 185 9.67 -5.30 -4.22
N PHE A 186 8.44 -4.90 -3.88
CA PHE A 186 8.06 -3.49 -3.78
C PHE A 186 7.99 -2.93 -2.36
N SER A 187 7.80 -3.75 -1.32
CA SER A 187 7.54 -3.26 0.05
C SER A 187 8.63 -2.38 0.66
N ALA A 188 9.89 -2.57 0.26
CA ALA A 188 11.03 -1.80 0.77
C ALA A 188 11.45 -0.64 -0.16
N LYS A 189 10.71 -0.37 -1.24
CA LYS A 189 11.08 0.64 -2.23
C LYS A 189 10.49 2.00 -1.82
N PRO A 190 11.32 3.03 -1.52
CA PRO A 190 10.82 4.31 -1.04
C PRO A 190 10.07 5.13 -2.11
N TRP A 191 10.16 4.73 -3.38
CA TRP A 191 9.44 5.35 -4.48
C TRP A 191 8.08 4.69 -4.75
N VAL A 192 7.67 3.71 -3.95
CA VAL A 192 6.33 3.10 -3.99
C VAL A 192 5.52 3.65 -2.81
N ALA A 193 4.37 4.24 -3.11
CA ALA A 193 3.43 4.77 -2.13
C ALA A 193 2.54 3.69 -1.51
N GLY A 194 2.19 2.66 -2.26
CA GLY A 194 1.32 1.59 -1.80
C GLY A 194 0.70 0.79 -2.93
N VAL A 195 -0.29 -0.03 -2.58
CA VAL A 195 -1.04 -0.88 -3.50
C VAL A 195 -2.50 -0.96 -3.10
N TYR A 196 -3.39 -0.89 -4.09
CA TYR A 196 -4.79 -1.26 -3.99
C TYR A 196 -4.99 -2.58 -4.72
N TRP A 197 -5.33 -3.63 -3.97
CA TRP A 197 -5.56 -4.96 -4.53
C TRP A 197 -6.92 -5.02 -5.21
N TRP A 198 -6.94 -5.52 -6.44
CA TRP A 198 -8.17 -5.92 -7.11
C TRP A 198 -8.48 -7.39 -6.75
N ASP A 199 -9.58 -7.67 -6.08
CA ASP A 199 -10.52 -6.74 -5.47
C ASP A 199 -11.12 -7.35 -4.19
N TRP A 200 -12.05 -6.63 -3.56
CA TRP A 200 -12.81 -7.14 -2.43
C TRP A 200 -14.28 -6.79 -2.61
N PRO A 201 -15.12 -7.76 -3.03
CA PRO A 201 -16.51 -7.47 -3.38
C PRO A 201 -17.32 -7.01 -2.16
N ALA A 202 -18.21 -6.04 -2.38
CA ALA A 202 -19.10 -5.51 -1.34
C ALA A 202 -20.07 -6.60 -0.82
N ASN A 203 -20.52 -7.47 -1.72
CA ASN A 203 -21.38 -8.63 -1.44
C ASN A 203 -20.64 -9.93 -1.84
N PRO A 204 -19.70 -10.39 -1.01
CA PRO A 204 -18.88 -11.56 -1.31
C PRO A 204 -19.72 -12.84 -1.22
N PRO A 205 -19.52 -13.81 -2.14
CA PRO A 205 -20.14 -15.13 -2.02
C PRO A 205 -19.62 -15.89 -0.78
N ALA A 206 -20.35 -16.93 -0.37
CA ALA A 206 -19.88 -17.85 0.66
C ALA A 206 -18.80 -18.77 0.08
N GLY A 207 -17.58 -18.72 0.64
CA GLY A 207 -16.45 -19.52 0.16
C GLY A 207 -15.64 -18.85 -0.96
N SER A 208 -14.91 -19.66 -1.72
CA SER A 208 -14.13 -19.18 -2.87
C SER A 208 -15.07 -18.80 -4.03
N SER A 209 -14.87 -17.60 -4.60
CA SER A 209 -15.56 -17.19 -5.83
C SER A 209 -14.88 -17.71 -7.10
N GLY A 210 -13.63 -18.20 -7.00
CA GLY A 210 -12.77 -18.43 -8.17
C GLY A 210 -12.42 -17.14 -8.94
N ASP A 211 -12.74 -15.98 -8.38
CA ASP A 211 -12.50 -14.64 -8.92
C ASP A 211 -11.24 -14.01 -8.29
N TYR A 212 -10.88 -12.79 -8.68
CA TYR A 212 -9.67 -12.09 -8.24
C TYR A 212 -9.50 -11.97 -6.72
N THR A 213 -10.62 -11.86 -5.99
CA THR A 213 -10.60 -11.57 -4.57
C THR A 213 -9.70 -12.55 -3.79
N PRO A 214 -8.78 -12.04 -2.96
CA PRO A 214 -7.94 -12.89 -2.12
C PRO A 214 -8.71 -13.40 -0.89
N ARG A 215 -9.93 -12.90 -0.64
CA ARG A 215 -10.76 -13.25 0.53
C ARG A 215 -11.00 -14.75 0.60
N GLY A 216 -10.66 -15.35 1.74
CA GLY A 216 -10.78 -16.79 1.97
C GLY A 216 -9.70 -17.64 1.29
N GLU A 217 -8.92 -17.04 0.38
CA GLU A 217 -7.82 -17.70 -0.32
C GLU A 217 -6.50 -17.62 0.47
N PRO A 218 -5.50 -18.46 0.17
CA PRO A 218 -4.17 -18.35 0.75
C PRO A 218 -3.52 -16.96 0.54
N ALA A 219 -3.90 -16.23 -0.52
CA ALA A 219 -3.44 -14.87 -0.77
C ALA A 219 -3.87 -13.87 0.32
N GLN A 220 -5.03 -14.02 0.96
CA GLN A 220 -5.41 -13.18 2.10
C GLN A 220 -4.37 -13.28 3.23
N ARG A 221 -3.88 -14.48 3.54
CA ARG A 221 -2.85 -14.65 4.59
C ARG A 221 -1.53 -13.96 4.23
N VAL A 222 -1.21 -13.87 2.94
CA VAL A 222 -0.06 -13.09 2.45
C VAL A 222 -0.27 -11.61 2.73
N ILE A 223 -1.43 -11.05 2.35
CA ILE A 223 -1.78 -9.63 2.61
C ILE A 223 -1.74 -9.34 4.11
N GLU A 224 -2.36 -10.18 4.94
CA GLU A 224 -2.36 -10.03 6.39
C GLU A 224 -0.94 -10.08 6.96
N LYS A 225 -0.14 -11.07 6.54
CA LYS A 225 1.27 -11.19 6.91
C LYS A 225 2.00 -9.89 6.58
N TRP A 226 1.86 -9.38 5.36
CA TRP A 226 2.61 -8.22 4.86
C TRP A 226 2.18 -6.87 5.40
N ASN A 227 0.89 -6.66 5.66
CA ASN A 227 0.37 -5.40 6.19
C ASN A 227 0.20 -5.40 7.71
N ARG A 228 0.51 -6.50 8.40
CA ARG A 228 0.49 -6.51 9.87
C ARG A 228 1.45 -5.42 10.37
N PRO A 229 0.97 -4.48 11.21
CA PRO A 229 1.84 -3.47 11.79
C PRO A 229 2.98 -4.16 12.56
N PRO A 230 4.17 -3.52 12.64
CA PRO A 230 5.24 -4.03 13.48
C PRO A 230 4.71 -4.19 14.91
N THR A 231 5.16 -5.23 15.61
CA THR A 231 4.83 -5.39 17.03
C THR A 231 6.05 -5.04 17.86
N LEU A 232 5.85 -4.24 18.91
CA LEU A 232 6.88 -3.93 19.89
C LEU A 232 6.46 -4.45 21.26
N THR A 233 7.20 -5.42 21.77
CA THR A 233 7.03 -5.92 23.12
C THR A 233 8.11 -5.36 24.02
N LEU A 234 7.74 -4.87 25.20
CA LEU A 234 8.64 -4.42 26.25
C LEU A 234 8.57 -5.41 27.43
N GLY A 235 9.72 -5.67 28.05
CA GLY A 235 9.84 -6.46 29.26
C GLY A 235 10.67 -5.71 30.29
N VAL A 236 10.28 -5.82 31.55
CA VAL A 236 10.96 -5.19 32.69
C VAL A 236 11.55 -6.27 33.58
N ARG A 237 12.83 -6.15 33.93
CA ARG A 237 13.49 -6.97 34.94
C ARG A 237 14.26 -6.09 35.92
N GLN A 238 14.25 -6.45 37.19
CA GLN A 238 15.01 -5.74 38.22
C GLN A 238 16.25 -6.56 38.60
N ARG A 239 17.40 -5.90 38.73
CA ARG A 239 18.67 -6.52 39.15
C ARG A 239 19.48 -5.52 39.97
N ALA A 240 19.81 -5.88 41.22
CA ALA A 240 20.76 -5.16 42.07
C ALA A 240 20.62 -3.62 42.03
N GLY A 241 19.41 -3.11 42.30
CA GLY A 241 19.12 -1.67 42.33
C GLY A 241 18.96 -0.98 40.96
N VAL A 242 19.04 -1.72 39.85
CA VAL A 242 18.87 -1.23 38.48
C VAL A 242 17.66 -1.90 37.82
N VAL A 243 16.93 -1.15 37.01
CA VAL A 243 15.85 -1.66 36.16
C VAL A 243 16.37 -1.86 34.75
N VAL A 244 16.25 -3.08 34.24
CA VAL A 244 16.63 -3.46 32.88
C VAL A 244 15.35 -3.57 32.04
N LEU A 245 15.26 -2.71 31.03
CA LEU A 245 14.21 -2.69 30.04
C LEU A 245 14.72 -3.40 28.78
N ARG A 246 14.01 -4.44 28.35
CA ARG A 246 14.32 -5.19 27.13
C ARG A 246 13.14 -5.09 26.18
N GLY A 247 13.39 -4.90 24.89
CA GLY A 247 12.31 -4.99 23.93
C GLY A 247 12.68 -5.76 22.68
N VAL A 248 11.64 -6.31 22.06
CA VAL A 248 11.70 -7.04 20.80
C VAL A 248 10.72 -6.38 19.85
N ALA A 249 11.21 -5.94 18.70
CA ALA A 249 10.41 -5.49 17.58
C ALA A 249 10.35 -6.62 16.55
N LYS A 250 9.18 -7.25 16.38
CA LYS A 250 8.99 -8.20 15.28
C LYS A 250 8.52 -7.43 14.05
N ARG A 251 9.22 -7.64 12.94
CA ARG A 251 8.90 -7.09 11.62
C ARG A 251 9.11 -5.57 11.52
N ALA A 252 10.29 -5.11 11.91
CA ALA A 252 10.81 -3.90 11.29
C ALA A 252 11.31 -4.32 9.91
N GLY A 253 10.82 -3.71 8.83
CA GLY A 253 11.49 -3.82 7.53
C GLY A 253 12.94 -3.29 7.60
N ALA A 254 13.53 -2.94 6.47
CA ALA A 254 14.90 -2.41 6.37
C ALA A 254 15.12 -1.02 7.03
N CYS A 255 14.31 -0.62 8.01
CA CYS A 255 14.38 0.68 8.65
C CYS A 255 15.17 0.58 9.98
N PRO A 256 16.35 1.23 10.10
CA PRO A 256 17.02 1.36 11.39
C PRO A 256 16.17 2.21 12.33
N ALA A 257 15.62 1.58 13.39
CA ALA A 257 14.68 2.22 14.29
C ALA A 257 15.33 2.60 15.63
N LEU A 258 15.21 3.88 15.99
CA LEU A 258 15.41 4.35 17.35
C LEU A 258 14.16 4.01 18.15
N VAL A 259 14.35 3.45 19.35
CA VAL A 259 13.26 3.22 20.31
C VAL A 259 13.34 4.30 21.37
N ARG A 260 12.30 5.13 21.46
CA ARG A 260 12.11 6.03 22.60
C ARG A 260 11.39 5.26 23.70
N ILE A 261 11.91 5.32 24.91
CA ILE A 261 11.33 4.68 26.09
C ILE A 261 10.81 5.80 26.97
N ARG A 262 9.58 5.70 27.47
CA ARG A 262 9.01 6.64 28.43
C ARG A 262 8.81 5.93 29.76
N ILE A 263 9.41 6.48 30.82
CA ILE A 263 9.29 5.98 32.19
C ILE A 263 8.56 7.03 33.00
N GLU A 264 7.50 6.61 33.68
CA GLU A 264 6.66 7.47 34.51
C GLU A 264 6.59 6.90 35.93
N ARG A 265 6.68 7.78 36.93
CA ARG A 265 6.53 7.44 38.35
C ARG A 265 5.11 7.76 38.80
N SER A 266 4.55 6.89 39.63
CA SER A 266 3.27 7.13 40.28
C SER A 266 3.44 8.13 41.41
N LEU A 267 2.68 9.22 41.37
CA LEU A 267 2.58 10.25 42.39
C LEU A 267 1.11 10.45 42.77
N ARG A 268 0.84 11.24 43.83
CA ARG A 268 -0.53 11.55 44.27
C ARG A 268 -1.35 12.25 43.18
N SER A 269 -0.71 13.07 42.35
CA SER A 269 -1.29 13.77 41.21
C SER A 269 -1.40 12.92 39.93
N GLY A 270 -1.05 11.63 39.99
CA GLY A 270 -1.06 10.71 38.85
C GLY A 270 0.34 10.30 38.37
N TRP A 271 0.43 9.83 37.13
CA TRP A 271 1.69 9.39 36.52
C TRP A 271 2.45 10.57 35.92
N GLN A 272 3.69 10.79 36.36
CA GLN A 272 4.55 11.84 35.82
C GLN A 272 5.81 11.26 35.17
N ALA A 273 6.19 11.80 34.01
CA ALA A 273 7.39 11.39 33.30
C ALA A 273 8.64 11.74 34.11
N VAL A 274 9.50 10.75 34.31
CA VAL A 274 10.77 10.90 35.06
C VAL A 274 11.99 10.62 34.19
N SER A 275 11.82 9.95 33.05
CA SER A 275 12.91 9.71 32.09
C SER A 275 12.36 9.34 30.72
N THR A 276 13.04 9.80 29.67
CA THR A 276 12.73 9.43 28.28
C THR A 276 13.96 8.97 27.50
N PRO A 277 14.63 7.89 27.92
CA PRO A 277 15.85 7.45 27.26
C PRO A 277 15.55 6.84 25.88
N SER A 278 16.59 6.69 25.07
CA SER A 278 16.49 6.04 23.77
C SER A 278 17.46 4.87 23.64
N ALA A 279 17.05 3.84 22.93
CA ALA A 279 17.90 2.70 22.58
C ALA A 279 17.82 2.43 21.06
N ARG A 280 18.92 1.95 20.47
CA ARG A 280 18.92 1.48 19.09
C ARG A 280 18.50 0.02 19.04
N LEU A 281 17.68 -0.35 18.06
CA LEU A 281 17.43 -1.75 17.73
C LEU A 281 18.66 -2.36 17.04
N ARG A 282 19.07 -3.53 17.52
CA ARG A 282 20.03 -4.41 16.84
C ARG A 282 19.37 -5.76 16.62
N HIS A 283 19.26 -6.20 15.36
CA HIS A 283 18.57 -7.44 14.99
C HIS A 283 17.17 -7.58 15.61
N GLY A 284 16.39 -6.48 15.58
CA GLY A 284 15.04 -6.46 16.15
C GLY A 284 14.97 -6.48 17.68
N ARG A 285 16.09 -6.30 18.40
CA ARG A 285 16.14 -6.31 19.86
C ARG A 285 16.83 -5.07 20.42
N PHE A 286 16.43 -4.64 21.60
CA PHE A 286 17.15 -3.62 22.37
C PHE A 286 17.17 -3.96 23.86
N GLN A 287 18.14 -3.41 24.57
CA GLN A 287 18.23 -3.43 26.02
C GLN A 287 18.71 -2.07 26.52
N LEU A 288 18.11 -1.61 27.61
CA LEU A 288 18.52 -0.40 28.32
C LEU A 288 18.48 -0.68 29.83
N SER A 289 19.49 -0.19 30.56
CA SER A 289 19.52 -0.20 32.02
C SER A 289 19.31 1.21 32.55
N VAL A 290 18.40 1.38 33.50
CA VAL A 290 18.08 2.67 34.13
C VAL A 290 18.09 2.51 35.64
N ARG A 291 18.78 3.43 36.34
CA ARG A 291 18.68 3.53 37.80
C ARG A 291 17.45 4.34 38.14
N LEU A 292 16.59 3.77 38.99
CA LEU A 292 15.38 4.41 39.50
C LEU A 292 15.43 4.37 41.03
N SER A 293 14.88 5.38 41.69
CA SER A 293 14.62 5.36 43.14
C SER A 293 13.50 4.39 43.48
N SER A 294 13.28 4.10 44.77
CA SER A 294 12.16 3.28 45.22
C SER A 294 10.81 3.90 44.82
N GLY A 295 9.85 3.06 44.45
CA GLY A 295 8.50 3.50 44.08
C GLY A 295 7.85 2.68 42.97
N ARG A 296 6.62 3.08 42.62
CA ARG A 296 5.83 2.45 41.56
C ARG A 296 6.01 3.21 40.24
N TYR A 297 6.31 2.47 39.18
CA TYR A 297 6.63 3.00 37.86
C TYR A 297 5.77 2.33 36.79
N ARG A 298 5.58 3.02 35.66
CA ARG A 298 5.15 2.42 34.40
C ARG A 298 6.14 2.78 33.30
N ALA A 299 6.44 1.81 32.44
CA ALA A 299 7.29 2.01 31.28
C ALA A 299 6.56 1.64 29.99
N SER A 300 6.76 2.43 28.95
CA SER A 300 6.35 2.12 27.58
C SER A 300 7.48 2.41 26.61
N ALA A 301 7.48 1.73 25.48
CA ALA A 301 8.44 1.94 24.42
C ALA A 301 7.70 2.34 23.14
N GLN A 302 8.32 3.18 22.33
CA GLN A 302 7.81 3.63 21.05
C GLN A 302 8.90 3.50 20.00
N LEU A 303 8.60 2.79 18.92
CA LEU A 303 9.41 2.81 17.70
C LEU A 303 9.20 4.15 17.00
N THR A 304 10.31 4.82 16.72
CA THR A 304 10.34 6.06 15.96
C THR A 304 11.25 5.88 14.75
N GLY A 305 10.69 6.05 13.55
CA GLY A 305 11.37 5.92 12.27
C GLY A 305 10.41 6.19 11.11
N GLY A 306 10.92 6.40 9.89
CA GLY A 306 10.14 6.85 8.73
C GLY A 306 9.07 5.86 8.23
N CYS A 307 8.99 4.66 8.79
CA CYS A 307 8.19 3.55 8.25
C CYS A 307 6.99 3.18 9.14
N ALA A 308 6.95 3.60 10.41
CA ALA A 308 5.80 3.44 11.32
C ALA A 308 6.04 4.10 12.70
N ARG A 309 4.94 4.47 13.38
CA ARG A 309 4.91 4.72 14.83
C ARG A 309 4.21 3.56 15.53
N VAL A 310 4.95 2.75 16.27
CA VAL A 310 4.40 1.63 17.06
C VAL A 310 4.73 1.83 18.52
N ARG A 311 3.73 1.69 19.41
CA ARG A 311 3.92 1.74 20.87
C ARG A 311 3.73 0.35 21.48
N SER A 312 4.54 0.02 22.47
CA SER A 312 4.26 -1.11 23.35
C SER A 312 3.12 -0.78 24.31
N GLY A 313 2.52 -1.80 24.93
CA GLY A 313 1.73 -1.62 26.13
C GLY A 313 2.55 -0.96 27.26
N ALA A 314 1.85 -0.37 28.22
CA ALA A 314 2.48 0.16 29.44
C ALA A 314 2.68 -0.98 30.46
N HIS A 315 3.90 -1.13 30.94
CA HIS A 315 4.27 -2.13 31.95
C HIS A 315 4.42 -1.47 33.31
N VAL A 316 3.54 -1.80 34.25
CA VAL A 316 3.59 -1.29 35.63
C VAL A 316 4.44 -2.21 36.49
N PHE A 317 5.36 -1.64 37.28
CA PHE A 317 6.22 -2.39 38.19
C PHE A 317 6.59 -1.54 39.42
N THR A 318 6.97 -2.19 40.51
CA THR A 318 7.43 -1.53 41.74
C THR A 318 8.90 -1.81 41.93
N ARG A 319 9.73 -0.77 42.03
CA ARG A 319 11.15 -0.88 42.38
C ARG A 319 11.27 -0.72 43.88
N HIS A 320 11.78 -1.76 44.55
CA HIS A 320 12.01 -1.77 46.00
C HIS A 320 13.31 -1.03 46.35
#